data_AF-A0A3P8TVD6-F1
#
_entry.id   AF-A0A3P8TVD6-F1
#
_cell.length_a   1.000
_cell.length_b   1.000
_cell.length_c   1.000
_cell.angle_alpha   90.00
_cell.angle_beta   90.00
_cell.angle_gamma   90.00
#
_symmetry.space_group_name_H-M   'P 1'
#
loop_
_entity.id
_entity.type
_entity.pdbx_description
1 polymer ?
#
loop_
_entity_poly.entity_id
_entity_poly.type
_entity_poly.pdbx_seq_one_letter_code
_entity_poly.pdbx_strand_id
1 'polypeptide(L)'
;MMSDASEMLAAALEQMDGIIAGSKAMDYSNGLFDCQSPTSPFLGGLRVLHLLEDLRAALELMDNEERDNLRCQIPDSTAEGLAEWLHGRMTNVHSAEVVYQERLSRLESDKECLILQVSVLTDQVEVQGEKIRDLDKCLEHHREKLNSTEQLLQQVRPLQSRLVSIVQFSNFRFRQFGNNTKFFENFSPYENSFYSSICSLLRVCVALQELLNRSALETQKLELMTEVSSLKLKLTAVERDHKDNEVDPCPENVLYKMSKVPCCTCSLS
;
A
#
# COMPACT_ATOMS: atom_id res chain seq x y z
N MET A 1 36.08 23.03 -24.33
CA MET A 1 35.37 22.51 -25.53
C MET A 1 34.51 21.30 -25.16
N MET A 2 33.60 21.44 -24.18
CA MET A 2 32.63 20.41 -23.78
C MET A 2 31.19 20.97 -23.72
N SER A 3 30.99 22.22 -24.14
CA SER A 3 29.71 22.94 -24.07
C SER A 3 28.74 22.56 -25.20
N ASP A 4 29.23 22.38 -26.43
CA ASP A 4 28.36 22.24 -27.61
C ASP A 4 27.48 20.98 -27.57
N ALA A 5 28.04 19.85 -27.13
CA ALA A 5 27.27 18.61 -27.03
C ALA A 5 26.22 18.66 -25.91
N SER A 6 26.51 19.38 -24.82
CA SER A 6 25.59 19.55 -23.70
C SER A 6 24.48 20.55 -24.04
N GLU A 7 24.79 21.62 -24.77
CA GLU A 7 23.80 22.59 -25.26
C GLU A 7 22.88 22.00 -26.33
N MET A 8 23.43 21.20 -27.26
CA MET A 8 22.61 20.51 -28.26
C MET A 8 21.63 19.52 -27.61
N LEU A 9 22.06 18.81 -26.58
CA LEU A 9 21.21 17.84 -25.89
C LEU A 9 20.16 18.55 -25.03
N ALA A 10 20.51 19.67 -24.38
CA ALA A 10 19.57 20.51 -23.65
C ALA A 10 18.49 21.10 -24.59
N ALA A 11 18.90 21.64 -25.74
CA ALA A 11 17.96 22.19 -26.73
C ALA A 11 17.05 21.11 -27.33
N ALA A 12 17.56 19.90 -27.55
CA ALA A 12 16.77 18.77 -28.05
C ALA A 12 15.72 18.29 -27.04
N LEU A 13 16.08 18.25 -25.75
CA LEU A 13 15.15 17.89 -24.66
C LEU A 13 14.07 18.95 -24.48
N GLU A 14 14.42 20.23 -24.54
CA GLU A 14 13.47 21.34 -24.46
C GLU A 14 12.51 21.36 -25.67
N GLN A 15 12.95 20.88 -26.83
CA GLN A 15 12.10 20.69 -27.99
C GLN A 15 11.12 19.52 -27.82
N MET A 16 11.55 18.41 -27.23
CA MET A 16 10.66 17.29 -26.88
C MET A 16 9.60 17.69 -25.86
N ASP A 17 9.97 18.44 -24.81
CA ASP A 17 9.03 18.91 -23.80
C ASP A 17 7.99 19.88 -24.39
N GLY A 18 8.39 20.74 -25.33
CA GLY A 18 7.44 21.62 -26.04
C GLY A 18 6.41 20.87 -26.89
N ILE A 19 6.77 19.70 -27.42
CA ILE A 19 5.86 18.83 -28.19
C ILE A 19 4.92 18.06 -27.25
N ILE A 20 5.45 17.52 -26.13
CA ILE A 20 4.67 16.76 -25.16
C ILE A 20 3.69 17.66 -24.38
N ALA A 21 4.09 18.88 -24.06
CA ALA A 21 3.24 19.87 -23.39
C ALA A 21 2.23 20.54 -24.34
N GLY A 22 2.26 20.25 -25.64
CA GLY A 22 1.37 20.84 -26.65
C GLY A 22 1.61 22.33 -26.91
N SER A 23 2.72 22.90 -26.43
CA SER A 23 3.06 24.32 -26.55
C SER A 23 3.80 24.65 -27.85
N LYS A 24 4.37 23.66 -28.53
CA LYS A 24 4.89 23.76 -29.91
C LYS A 24 4.05 22.87 -30.83
N ALA A 25 3.05 23.45 -31.49
CA ALA A 25 2.45 22.82 -32.66
C ALA A 25 3.52 22.75 -33.76
N MET A 26 3.74 21.56 -34.32
CA MET A 26 4.64 21.37 -35.45
C MET A 26 3.98 21.97 -36.70
N ASP A 27 4.08 23.29 -36.86
CA ASP A 27 3.69 23.96 -38.09
C ASP A 27 4.63 23.46 -39.19
N TYR A 28 4.18 22.51 -40.00
CA TYR A 28 4.81 22.17 -41.28
C TYR A 28 4.58 23.32 -42.27
N SER A 29 5.17 24.47 -41.97
CA SER A 29 5.23 25.62 -42.85
C SER A 29 6.69 25.80 -43.24
N ASN A 30 6.96 25.37 -44.46
CA ASN A 30 8.05 25.83 -45.31
C ASN A 30 9.39 25.11 -45.17
N GLY A 31 9.66 24.24 -46.16
CA GLY A 31 10.96 23.59 -46.35
C GLY A 31 10.91 22.60 -47.50
N LEU A 32 10.71 23.12 -48.72
CA LEU A 32 11.31 22.64 -49.97
C LEU A 32 11.99 21.26 -49.87
N PHE A 33 11.27 20.19 -50.21
CA PHE A 33 11.90 18.89 -50.46
C PHE A 33 11.49 18.41 -51.84
N ASP A 34 12.28 18.82 -52.84
CA ASP A 34 12.60 17.99 -53.98
C ASP A 34 13.19 16.66 -53.48
N CYS A 35 12.32 15.75 -53.05
CA CYS A 35 12.65 14.34 -52.97
C CYS A 35 11.71 13.57 -53.87
N GLN A 36 12.04 13.69 -55.15
CA GLN A 36 11.80 12.69 -56.15
C GLN A 36 12.39 11.36 -55.69
N SER A 37 11.58 10.56 -54.99
CA SER A 37 11.75 9.11 -54.93
C SER A 37 10.47 8.48 -55.49
N PRO A 38 10.51 7.80 -56.65
CA PRO A 38 9.31 7.40 -57.39
C PRO A 38 8.43 6.32 -56.72
N THR A 39 8.83 5.74 -55.59
CA THR A 39 8.35 4.41 -55.16
C THR A 39 7.78 4.30 -53.74
N SER A 40 7.34 5.40 -53.12
CA SER A 40 6.62 5.35 -51.84
C SER A 40 5.09 5.30 -52.05
N PRO A 41 4.41 4.19 -51.71
CA PRO A 41 2.95 4.07 -51.83
C PRO A 41 2.20 5.03 -50.89
N PHE A 42 2.84 5.40 -49.76
CA PHE A 42 2.27 6.29 -48.75
C PHE A 42 2.31 7.77 -49.16
N LEU A 43 3.39 8.20 -49.85
CA LEU A 43 3.51 9.55 -50.41
C LEU A 43 2.65 9.75 -51.67
N GLY A 44 2.35 8.67 -52.40
CA GLY A 44 1.41 8.70 -53.52
C GLY A 44 0.01 9.14 -53.08
N GLY A 45 -0.46 8.65 -51.93
CA GLY A 45 -1.74 9.05 -51.34
C GLY A 45 -1.79 10.54 -50.99
N LEU A 46 -0.71 11.10 -50.43
CA LEU A 46 -0.61 12.52 -50.12
C LEU A 46 -0.63 13.41 -51.38
N ARG A 47 0.03 12.99 -52.46
CA ARG A 47 -0.05 13.69 -53.75
C ARG A 47 -1.45 13.65 -54.35
N VAL A 48 -2.14 12.51 -54.26
CA VAL A 48 -3.53 12.38 -54.73
C VAL A 48 -4.47 13.26 -53.92
N LEU A 49 -4.30 13.33 -52.60
CA LEU A 49 -5.07 14.23 -51.73
C LEU A 49 -4.80 15.71 -52.04
N HIS A 50 -3.55 16.09 -52.28
CA HIS A 50 -3.19 17.45 -52.66
C HIS A 50 -3.78 17.84 -54.01
N LEU A 51 -3.67 16.99 -55.02
CA LEU A 51 -4.27 17.21 -56.33
C LEU A 51 -5.81 17.23 -56.28
N LEU A 52 -6.42 16.47 -55.38
CA LEU A 52 -7.86 16.53 -55.12
C LEU A 52 -8.26 17.86 -54.47
N GLU A 53 -7.45 18.38 -53.55
CA GLU A 53 -7.68 19.70 -52.94
C GLU A 53 -7.48 20.83 -53.95
N ASP A 54 -6.45 20.74 -54.81
CA ASP A 54 -6.22 21.68 -55.91
C ASP A 54 -7.37 21.65 -56.92
N LEU A 55 -7.85 20.46 -57.28
CA LEU A 55 -9.02 20.28 -58.15
C LEU A 55 -10.28 20.85 -57.49
N ARG A 56 -10.48 20.61 -56.20
CA ARG A 56 -11.60 21.17 -55.43
C ARG A 56 -11.55 22.70 -55.44
N ALA A 57 -10.40 23.30 -55.13
CA ALA A 57 -10.22 24.74 -55.13
C ALA A 57 -10.45 25.34 -56.53
N ALA A 58 -9.96 24.68 -57.58
CA ALA A 58 -10.22 25.09 -58.96
C ALA A 58 -11.72 25.02 -59.29
N LEU A 59 -12.42 23.95 -58.91
CA LEU A 59 -13.87 23.79 -59.13
C LEU A 59 -14.72 24.75 -58.31
N GLU A 60 -14.26 25.20 -57.14
CA GLU A 60 -14.94 26.21 -56.30
C GLU A 60 -14.85 27.62 -56.87
N LEU A 61 -13.83 27.91 -57.69
CA LEU A 61 -13.62 29.21 -58.34
C LEU A 61 -14.29 29.31 -59.73
N MET A 62 -14.87 28.23 -60.25
CA MET A 62 -15.57 28.19 -61.53
C MET A 62 -17.07 28.52 -61.39
N ASP A 63 -17.65 29.12 -62.43
CA ASP A 63 -19.08 29.40 -62.49
C ASP A 63 -19.91 28.13 -62.72
N ASN A 64 -21.17 28.13 -62.27
CA ASN A 64 -22.02 26.93 -62.33
C ASN A 64 -22.24 26.41 -63.76
N GLU A 65 -22.37 27.30 -64.76
CA GLU A 65 -22.54 26.88 -66.17
C GLU A 65 -21.31 26.14 -66.71
N GLU A 66 -20.10 26.60 -66.38
CA GLU A 66 -18.86 25.94 -66.79
C GLU A 66 -18.68 24.59 -66.10
N ARG A 67 -19.08 24.52 -64.82
CA ARG A 67 -19.04 23.30 -64.02
C ARG A 67 -20.06 22.26 -64.50
N ASP A 68 -21.23 22.70 -64.95
CA ASP A 68 -22.25 21.82 -65.53
C ASP A 68 -21.83 21.34 -66.94
N ASN A 69 -21.18 22.18 -67.74
CA ASN A 69 -20.56 21.77 -69.00
C ASN A 69 -19.44 20.73 -68.80
N LEU A 70 -18.67 20.81 -67.71
CA LEU A 70 -17.69 19.78 -67.34
C LEU A 70 -18.36 18.48 -66.87
N ARG A 71 -19.45 18.57 -66.11
CA ARG A 71 -20.22 17.39 -65.70
C ARG A 71 -20.82 16.65 -66.89
N CYS A 72 -21.32 17.35 -67.89
CA CYS A 72 -21.85 16.76 -69.12
C CYS A 72 -20.78 16.05 -69.97
N GLN A 73 -19.49 16.30 -69.73
CA GLN A 73 -18.39 15.57 -70.39
C GLN A 73 -18.05 14.26 -69.68
N ILE A 74 -18.55 14.04 -68.45
CA ILE A 74 -18.34 12.81 -67.70
C ILE A 74 -19.49 11.84 -68.05
N PRO A 75 -19.19 10.62 -68.53
CA PRO A 75 -20.23 9.62 -68.78
C PRO A 75 -21.03 9.30 -67.51
N ASP A 76 -22.36 9.22 -67.62
CA ASP A 76 -23.25 8.98 -66.49
C ASP A 76 -22.90 7.71 -65.70
N SER A 77 -22.50 6.65 -66.40
CA SER A 77 -22.04 5.39 -65.80
C SER A 77 -20.81 5.56 -64.89
N THR A 78 -19.93 6.52 -65.20
CA THR A 78 -18.75 6.82 -64.41
C THR A 78 -19.11 7.67 -63.18
N ALA A 79 -20.00 8.64 -63.33
CA ALA A 79 -20.49 9.45 -62.23
C ALA A 79 -21.26 8.61 -61.19
N GLU A 80 -22.14 7.72 -61.66
CA GLU A 80 -22.90 6.80 -60.82
C GLU A 80 -21.98 5.80 -60.11
N GLY A 81 -21.03 5.18 -60.82
CA GLY A 81 -20.07 4.27 -60.21
C GLY A 81 -19.16 4.93 -59.15
N LEU A 82 -18.79 6.20 -59.34
CA LEU A 82 -18.05 6.97 -58.33
C LEU A 82 -18.91 7.34 -57.13
N ALA A 83 -20.18 7.71 -57.35
CA ALA A 83 -21.12 8.02 -56.28
C ALA A 83 -21.39 6.78 -55.40
N GLU A 84 -21.62 5.62 -56.01
CA GLU A 84 -21.77 4.35 -55.31
C GLU A 84 -20.50 3.94 -54.56
N TRP A 85 -19.33 4.09 -55.17
CA TRP A 85 -18.05 3.78 -54.52
C TRP A 85 -17.80 4.65 -53.29
N LEU A 86 -18.09 5.95 -53.37
CA LEU A 86 -17.99 6.87 -52.24
C LEU A 86 -19.01 6.52 -51.16
N HIS A 87 -20.27 6.24 -51.51
CA HIS A 87 -21.30 5.84 -50.55
C HIS A 87 -20.97 4.54 -49.81
N GLY A 88 -20.54 3.51 -50.54
CA GLY A 88 -20.14 2.21 -49.97
C GLY A 88 -18.91 2.31 -49.06
N ARG A 89 -18.03 3.28 -49.31
CA ARG A 89 -16.86 3.53 -48.46
C ARG A 89 -17.22 4.35 -47.22
N MET A 90 -18.13 5.31 -47.34
CA MET A 90 -18.61 6.11 -46.20
C MET A 90 -19.37 5.27 -45.19
N THR A 91 -20.22 4.33 -45.61
CA THR A 91 -20.95 3.43 -44.69
C THR A 91 -20.02 2.51 -43.91
N ASN A 92 -18.96 1.99 -44.55
CA ASN A 92 -17.96 1.15 -43.90
C ASN A 92 -17.10 1.95 -42.89
N VAL A 93 -16.78 3.21 -43.21
CA VAL A 93 -16.07 4.12 -42.28
C VAL A 93 -16.95 4.48 -41.08
N HIS A 94 -18.22 4.82 -41.29
CA HIS A 94 -19.15 5.11 -40.19
C HIS A 94 -19.39 3.87 -39.31
N SER A 95 -19.45 2.67 -39.90
CA SER A 95 -19.58 1.43 -39.13
C SER A 95 -18.34 1.14 -38.29
N ALA A 96 -17.14 1.41 -38.81
CA ALA A 96 -15.91 1.27 -38.04
C ALA A 96 -15.81 2.33 -36.93
N GLU A 97 -16.18 3.58 -37.24
CA GLU A 97 -16.18 4.71 -36.31
C GLU A 97 -17.12 4.49 -35.12
N VAL A 98 -18.33 3.95 -35.35
CA VAL A 98 -19.25 3.58 -34.27
C VAL A 98 -18.67 2.50 -33.35
N VAL A 99 -17.96 1.50 -33.90
CA VAL A 99 -17.32 0.44 -33.10
C VAL A 99 -16.14 0.98 -32.28
N TYR A 100 -15.35 1.89 -32.85
CA TYR A 100 -14.29 2.57 -32.10
C TYR A 100 -14.86 3.45 -30.99
N GLN A 101 -15.95 4.17 -31.27
CA GLN A 101 -16.62 5.02 -30.29
C GLN A 101 -17.19 4.20 -29.12
N GLU A 102 -17.85 3.08 -29.39
CA GLU A 102 -18.36 2.18 -28.33
C GLU A 102 -17.23 1.58 -27.48
N ARG A 103 -16.12 1.18 -28.13
CA ARG A 103 -14.93 0.68 -27.42
C ARG A 103 -14.29 1.77 -26.57
N LEU A 104 -14.26 3.01 -27.05
CA LEU A 104 -13.75 4.16 -26.31
C LEU A 104 -14.61 4.42 -25.07
N SER A 105 -15.93 4.51 -25.22
CA SER A 105 -16.85 4.73 -24.10
C SER A 105 -16.78 3.63 -23.04
N ARG A 106 -16.60 2.36 -23.44
CA ARG A 106 -16.36 1.28 -22.48
C ARG A 106 -15.05 1.44 -21.72
N LEU A 107 -13.96 1.76 -22.43
CA LEU A 107 -12.66 1.99 -21.78
C LEU A 107 -12.66 3.22 -20.87
N GLU A 108 -13.42 4.26 -21.22
CA GLU A 108 -13.62 5.44 -20.38
C GLU A 108 -14.36 5.07 -19.09
N SER A 109 -15.43 4.28 -19.18
CA SER A 109 -16.14 3.76 -18.02
C SER A 109 -15.26 2.85 -17.14
N ASP A 110 -14.48 1.96 -17.75
CA ASP A 110 -13.54 1.08 -17.04
C ASP A 110 -12.45 1.90 -16.33
N LYS A 111 -11.94 2.95 -16.98
CA LYS A 111 -10.99 3.91 -16.40
C LYS A 111 -11.60 4.61 -15.19
N GLU A 112 -12.84 5.07 -15.27
CA GLU A 112 -13.53 5.70 -14.14
C GLU A 112 -13.71 4.73 -12.97
N CYS A 113 -14.10 3.48 -13.23
CA CYS A 113 -14.19 2.43 -12.22
C CYS A 113 -12.83 2.16 -11.55
N LEU A 114 -11.75 2.06 -12.34
CA LEU A 114 -10.40 1.86 -11.81
C LEU A 114 -9.92 3.04 -10.97
N ILE A 115 -10.23 4.27 -11.37
CA ILE A 115 -9.91 5.47 -10.58
C ILE A 115 -10.58 5.40 -9.21
N LEU A 116 -11.85 5.02 -9.14
CA LEU A 116 -12.56 4.85 -7.88
C LEU A 116 -11.92 3.76 -7.02
N GLN A 117 -11.54 2.62 -7.61
CA GLN A 117 -10.86 1.55 -6.88
C GLN A 117 -9.51 2.00 -6.32
N VAL A 118 -8.71 2.71 -7.13
CA VAL A 118 -7.44 3.29 -6.68
C VAL A 118 -7.68 4.28 -5.55
N SER A 119 -8.68 5.16 -5.65
CA SER A 119 -9.03 6.11 -4.59
C SER A 119 -9.35 5.40 -3.27
N VAL A 120 -10.21 4.37 -3.31
CA VAL A 120 -10.56 3.60 -2.11
C VAL A 120 -9.33 2.90 -1.51
N LEU A 121 -8.48 2.31 -2.35
CA LEU A 121 -7.25 1.67 -1.88
C LEU A 121 -6.27 2.70 -1.29
N THR A 122 -6.18 3.89 -1.87
CA THR A 122 -5.38 5.00 -1.33
C THR A 122 -5.87 5.40 0.05
N ASP A 123 -7.18 5.63 0.23
CA ASP A 123 -7.77 5.96 1.53
C ASP A 123 -7.52 4.85 2.56
N GLN A 124 -7.65 3.59 2.14
CA GLN A 124 -7.38 2.44 3.02
C GLN A 124 -5.92 2.38 3.47
N VAL A 125 -4.97 2.64 2.58
CA VAL A 125 -3.53 2.68 2.91
C VAL A 125 -3.24 3.85 3.86
N GLU A 126 -3.87 5.00 3.66
CA GLU A 126 -3.73 6.15 4.55
C GLU A 126 -4.22 5.85 5.97
N VAL A 127 -5.43 5.29 6.09
CA VAL A 127 -6.01 4.87 7.39
C VAL A 127 -5.16 3.81 8.08
N GLN A 128 -4.62 2.84 7.32
CA GLN A 128 -3.69 1.86 7.88
C GLN A 128 -2.39 2.52 8.35
N GLY A 129 -1.89 3.50 7.61
CA GLY A 129 -0.74 4.30 7.99
C GLY A 129 -0.96 5.06 9.31
N GLU A 130 -2.15 5.63 9.52
CA GLU A 130 -2.55 6.24 10.79
C GLU A 130 -2.55 5.24 11.94
N LYS A 131 -3.16 4.07 11.72
CA LYS A 131 -3.23 3.02 12.73
C LYS A 131 -1.84 2.54 13.16
N ILE A 132 -0.91 2.40 12.24
CA ILE A 132 0.49 2.04 12.55
C ILE A 132 1.13 3.12 13.43
N ARG A 133 0.99 4.40 13.05
CA ARG A 133 1.55 5.51 13.84
C ARG A 133 1.00 5.54 15.27
N ASP A 134 -0.28 5.26 15.45
CA ASP A 134 -0.89 5.24 16.79
C ASP A 134 -0.43 4.03 17.61
N LEU A 135 -0.26 2.86 16.97
CA LEU A 135 0.33 1.69 17.62
C LEU A 135 1.78 1.94 18.04
N ASP A 136 2.59 2.58 17.20
CA ASP A 136 3.98 2.94 17.50
C ASP A 136 4.06 3.89 18.71
N LYS A 137 3.20 4.92 18.76
CA LYS A 137 3.10 5.81 19.94
C LYS A 137 2.73 5.05 21.20
N CYS A 138 1.78 4.12 21.11
CA CYS A 138 1.36 3.30 22.24
C CYS A 138 2.50 2.39 22.72
N LEU A 139 3.23 1.77 21.79
CA LEU A 139 4.40 0.94 22.11
C LEU A 139 5.50 1.75 22.80
N GLU A 140 5.81 2.96 22.32
CA GLU A 140 6.83 3.80 22.94
C GLU A 140 6.41 4.24 24.35
N HIS A 141 5.15 4.64 24.54
CA HIS A 141 4.61 4.95 25.87
C HIS A 141 4.74 3.77 26.84
N HIS A 142 4.43 2.56 26.38
CA HIS A 142 4.61 1.35 27.18
C HIS A 142 6.09 1.06 27.48
N ARG A 143 7.00 1.32 26.54
CA ARG A 143 8.45 1.17 26.72
C ARG A 143 8.99 2.13 27.78
N GLU A 144 8.58 3.40 27.74
CA GLU A 144 8.93 4.41 28.75
C GLU A 144 8.43 4.01 30.15
N LYS A 145 7.20 3.51 30.23
CA LYS A 145 6.62 3.03 31.50
C LYS A 145 7.40 1.83 32.03
N LEU A 146 7.78 0.89 31.17
CA LEU A 146 8.59 -0.27 31.55
C LEU A 146 9.98 0.17 32.04
N ASN A 147 10.63 1.11 31.37
CA ASN A 147 11.90 1.68 31.80
C ASN A 147 11.77 2.38 33.16
N SER A 148 10.71 3.16 33.37
CA SER A 148 10.42 3.81 34.66
C SER A 148 10.27 2.79 35.79
N THR A 149 9.56 1.67 35.55
CA THR A 149 9.43 0.59 36.53
C THR A 149 10.74 -0.16 36.77
N GLU A 150 11.53 -0.38 35.73
CA GLU A 150 12.86 -1.02 35.83
C GLU A 150 13.84 -0.17 36.63
N GLN A 151 13.82 1.16 36.45
CA GLN A 151 14.61 2.09 37.24
C GLN A 151 14.24 2.04 38.72
N LEU A 152 12.95 1.98 39.05
CA LEU A 152 12.50 1.82 40.43
C LEU A 152 12.99 0.49 41.03
N LEU A 153 12.92 -0.61 40.27
CA LEU A 153 13.45 -1.91 40.70
C LEU A 153 14.97 -1.89 40.91
N GLN A 154 15.72 -1.20 40.04
CA GLN A 154 17.16 -1.00 40.20
C GLN A 154 17.50 -0.25 41.49
N GLN A 155 16.70 0.75 41.88
CA GLN A 155 16.88 1.46 43.16
C GLN A 155 16.62 0.55 44.37
N VAL A 156 15.68 -0.40 44.27
CA VAL A 156 15.32 -1.31 45.36
C VAL A 156 16.27 -2.50 45.51
N ARG A 157 16.89 -2.98 44.42
CA ARG A 157 17.87 -4.09 44.44
C ARG A 157 18.95 -4.00 45.53
N PRO A 158 19.67 -2.88 45.75
CA PRO A 158 20.69 -2.80 46.80
C PRO A 158 20.09 -2.91 48.21
N LEU A 159 18.85 -2.43 48.42
CA LEU A 159 18.16 -2.55 49.70
C LEU A 159 17.82 -4.02 50.00
N GLN A 160 17.40 -4.78 48.98
CA GLN A 160 17.20 -6.22 49.12
C GLN A 160 18.48 -6.96 49.51
N SER A 161 19.61 -6.69 48.85
CA SER A 161 20.90 -7.28 49.23
C SER A 161 21.27 -6.96 50.68
N ARG A 162 21.08 -5.71 51.11
CA ARG A 162 21.33 -5.31 52.51
C ARG A 162 20.42 -6.04 53.49
N LEU A 163 19.13 -6.18 53.17
CA LEU A 163 18.16 -6.92 53.98
C LEU A 163 18.57 -8.40 54.11
N VAL A 164 18.99 -9.05 53.02
CA VAL A 164 19.48 -10.44 53.05
C VAL A 164 20.70 -10.56 53.96
N SER A 165 21.67 -9.65 53.87
CA SER A 165 22.83 -9.66 54.76
C SER A 165 22.44 -9.48 56.23
N ILE A 166 21.49 -8.60 56.54
CA ILE A 166 20.96 -8.41 57.90
C ILE A 166 20.29 -9.68 58.41
N VAL A 167 19.45 -10.32 57.59
CA VAL A 167 18.77 -11.58 57.93
C VAL A 167 19.79 -12.70 58.16
N GLN A 168 20.80 -12.83 57.31
CA GLN A 168 21.86 -13.84 57.45
C GLN A 168 22.66 -13.61 58.73
N PHE A 169 23.03 -12.37 59.03
CA PHE A 169 23.75 -12.03 60.25
C PHE A 169 22.93 -12.34 61.51
N SER A 170 21.65 -11.98 61.52
CA SER A 170 20.72 -12.30 62.61
C SER A 170 20.57 -13.82 62.80
N ASN A 171 20.44 -14.58 61.71
CA ASN A 171 20.37 -16.05 61.76
C ASN A 171 21.67 -16.69 62.26
N PHE A 172 22.82 -16.19 61.83
CA PHE A 172 24.13 -16.66 62.31
C PHE A 172 24.26 -16.44 63.81
N ARG A 173 23.90 -15.24 64.28
CA ARG A 173 23.87 -14.92 65.72
C ARG A 173 22.91 -15.84 66.47
N PHE A 174 21.70 -16.05 65.95
CA PHE A 174 20.72 -16.95 66.58
C PHE A 174 21.22 -18.39 66.69
N ARG A 175 21.85 -18.95 65.64
CA ARG A 175 22.47 -20.30 65.70
C ARG A 175 23.60 -20.38 66.72
N GLN A 176 24.44 -19.35 66.83
CA GLN A 176 25.48 -19.26 67.86
C GLN A 176 24.88 -19.31 69.27
N PHE A 177 23.76 -18.61 69.51
CA PHE A 177 23.04 -18.68 70.79
C PHE A 177 22.35 -20.04 71.03
N GLY A 178 21.73 -20.62 70.00
CA GLY A 178 21.02 -21.90 70.08
C GLY A 178 21.92 -23.10 70.36
N ASN A 179 23.19 -23.06 69.96
CA ASN A 179 24.15 -24.13 70.25
C ASN A 179 24.71 -24.09 71.70
N ASN A 180 24.39 -23.05 72.48
CA ASN A 180 24.71 -22.94 73.91
C ASN A 180 23.49 -23.33 74.76
N THR A 181 22.89 -24.49 74.51
CA THR A 181 21.65 -24.97 75.17
C THR A 181 21.72 -25.10 76.68
N LYS A 182 22.91 -25.12 77.30
CA LYS A 182 23.06 -25.18 78.76
C LYS A 182 22.90 -23.84 79.50
N PHE A 183 22.74 -22.73 78.78
CA PHE A 183 22.62 -21.41 79.43
C PHE A 183 21.20 -21.09 79.90
N PHE A 184 20.17 -21.73 79.33
CA PHE A 184 18.77 -21.33 79.55
C PHE A 184 18.05 -22.00 80.73
N GLU A 185 18.61 -23.03 81.36
CA GLU A 185 17.93 -23.75 82.45
C GLU A 185 17.96 -23.03 83.81
N ASN A 186 18.70 -21.93 83.96
CA ASN A 186 18.91 -21.28 85.27
C ASN A 186 18.37 -19.85 85.40
N PHE A 187 17.60 -19.33 84.43
CA PHE A 187 17.15 -17.94 84.51
C PHE A 187 15.74 -17.77 85.09
N SER A 188 15.71 -17.04 86.22
CA SER A 188 14.57 -16.57 87.01
C SER A 188 13.74 -15.50 86.26
N PRO A 189 12.46 -15.22 86.63
CA PRO A 189 11.50 -14.41 85.86
C PRO A 189 11.83 -12.91 85.63
N TYR A 190 13.05 -12.46 85.91
CA TYR A 190 13.47 -11.06 85.76
C TYR A 190 14.15 -10.73 84.41
N GLU A 191 14.34 -11.69 83.50
CA GLU A 191 14.91 -11.44 82.16
C GLU A 191 13.90 -10.91 81.12
N ASN A 192 12.99 -10.02 81.51
CA ASN A 192 11.95 -9.47 80.62
C ASN A 192 12.53 -8.67 79.43
N SER A 193 13.69 -8.03 79.59
CA SER A 193 14.37 -7.29 78.50
C SER A 193 14.92 -8.23 77.42
N PHE A 194 15.62 -9.29 77.84
CA PHE A 194 16.23 -10.24 76.91
C PHE A 194 15.18 -11.11 76.21
N TYR A 195 14.18 -11.59 76.97
CA TYR A 195 13.04 -12.32 76.40
C TYR A 195 12.21 -11.44 75.45
N SER A 196 11.99 -10.17 75.80
CA SER A 196 11.36 -9.20 74.90
C SER A 196 12.19 -8.99 73.64
N SER A 197 13.51 -8.85 73.76
CA SER A 197 14.43 -8.71 72.61
C SER A 197 14.42 -9.96 71.72
N ILE A 198 14.39 -11.16 72.30
CA ILE A 198 14.25 -12.43 71.58
C ILE A 198 12.89 -12.51 70.88
N CYS A 199 11.78 -12.21 71.57
CA CYS A 199 10.45 -12.18 70.96
C CYS A 199 10.33 -11.08 69.88
N SER A 200 11.08 -9.98 69.98
CA SER A 200 11.18 -8.93 68.96
C SER A 200 11.94 -9.43 67.74
N LEU A 201 13.10 -10.06 67.95
CA LEU A 201 13.91 -10.67 66.91
C LEU A 201 13.15 -11.80 66.20
N LEU A 202 12.44 -12.65 66.94
CA LEU A 202 11.64 -13.74 66.38
C LEU A 202 10.51 -13.19 65.50
N ARG A 203 9.83 -12.12 65.93
CA ARG A 203 8.81 -11.42 65.13
C ARG A 203 9.39 -10.80 63.85
N VAL A 204 10.55 -10.17 63.95
CA VAL A 204 11.25 -9.59 62.78
C VAL A 204 11.72 -10.69 61.82
N CYS A 205 12.24 -11.81 62.33
CA CYS A 205 12.64 -12.96 61.51
C CYS A 205 11.46 -13.60 60.79
N VAL A 206 10.31 -13.78 61.45
CA VAL A 206 9.09 -14.29 60.82
C VAL A 206 8.60 -13.34 59.72
N ALA A 207 8.57 -12.03 59.99
CA ALA A 207 8.19 -11.03 58.99
C ALA A 207 9.16 -10.99 57.79
N LEU A 208 10.46 -11.16 58.02
CA LEU A 208 11.47 -11.21 56.95
C LEU A 208 11.38 -12.50 56.14
N GLN A 209 11.07 -13.63 56.78
CA GLN A 209 10.81 -14.89 56.08
C GLN A 209 9.59 -14.78 55.18
N GLU A 210 8.53 -14.14 55.66
CA GLU A 210 7.31 -13.90 54.88
C GLU A 210 7.58 -12.97 53.69
N LEU A 211 8.35 -11.89 53.89
CA LEU A 211 8.79 -11.00 52.82
C LEU A 211 9.66 -11.71 51.77
N LEU A 212 10.59 -12.57 52.18
CA LEU A 212 11.42 -13.35 51.28
C LEU A 212 10.60 -14.34 50.45
N ASN A 213 9.68 -15.07 51.10
CA ASN A 213 8.77 -15.98 50.41
C ASN A 213 7.87 -15.25 49.42
N ARG A 214 7.34 -14.07 49.81
CA ARG A 214 6.52 -13.24 48.94
C ARG A 214 7.30 -12.72 47.74
N SER A 215 8.54 -12.26 47.95
CA SER A 215 9.41 -11.83 46.84
C SER A 215 9.72 -12.97 45.88
N ALA A 216 10.01 -14.18 46.38
CA ALA A 216 10.26 -15.34 45.52
C ALA A 216 9.02 -15.72 44.69
N LEU A 217 7.84 -15.68 45.30
CA LEU A 217 6.57 -15.96 44.62
C LEU A 217 6.22 -14.88 43.59
N GLU A 218 6.49 -13.60 43.89
CA GLU A 218 6.30 -12.50 42.95
C GLU A 218 7.23 -12.65 41.72
N THR A 219 8.50 -13.06 41.92
CA THR A 219 9.42 -13.39 40.81
C THR A 219 8.89 -14.55 39.96
N GLN A 220 8.47 -15.66 40.58
CA GLN A 220 7.92 -16.80 39.85
C GLN A 220 6.65 -16.43 39.06
N LYS A 221 5.79 -15.56 39.63
CA LYS A 221 4.61 -15.04 38.94
C LYS A 221 5.00 -14.21 37.72
N LEU A 222 6.03 -13.37 37.82
CA LEU A 222 6.55 -12.59 36.70
C LEU A 222 7.08 -13.52 35.59
N GLU A 223 7.88 -14.53 35.93
CA GLU A 223 8.36 -15.54 34.98
C GLU A 223 7.19 -16.24 34.27
N LEU A 224 6.18 -16.71 35.01
CA LEU A 224 4.98 -17.32 34.43
C LEU A 224 4.21 -16.35 33.52
N MET A 225 4.07 -15.07 33.89
CA MET A 225 3.43 -14.07 33.03
C MET A 225 4.22 -13.84 31.74
N THR A 226 5.56 -13.88 31.79
CA THR A 226 6.39 -13.80 30.57
C THR A 226 6.23 -15.03 29.69
N GLU A 227 6.14 -16.23 30.27
CA GLU A 227 5.92 -17.47 29.54
C GLU A 227 4.52 -17.50 28.90
N VAL A 228 3.47 -17.13 29.63
CA VAL A 228 2.11 -16.98 29.09
C VAL A 228 2.08 -15.97 27.95
N SER A 229 2.78 -14.85 28.07
CA SER A 229 2.86 -13.84 27.01
C SER A 229 3.56 -14.40 25.77
N SER A 230 4.65 -15.15 25.95
CA SER A 230 5.36 -15.86 24.87
C SER A 230 4.47 -16.91 24.19
N LEU A 231 3.75 -17.72 24.97
CA LEU A 231 2.81 -18.72 24.45
C LEU A 231 1.65 -18.08 23.69
N LYS A 232 1.11 -16.95 24.17
CA LYS A 232 0.09 -16.17 23.45
C LYS A 232 0.60 -15.68 22.10
N LEU A 233 1.82 -15.13 22.05
CA LEU A 233 2.43 -14.72 20.78
C LEU A 233 2.59 -15.89 19.81
N LYS A 234 3.08 -17.05 20.30
CA LYS A 234 3.20 -18.27 19.49
C LYS A 234 1.84 -18.77 18.99
N LEU A 235 0.81 -18.75 19.83
CA LEU A 235 -0.55 -19.14 19.44
C LEU A 235 -1.08 -18.23 18.33
N THR A 236 -0.94 -16.91 18.48
CA THR A 236 -1.38 -15.97 17.42
C THR A 236 -0.57 -16.12 16.12
N ALA A 237 0.68 -16.57 16.19
CA ALA A 237 1.46 -16.89 15.00
C ALA A 237 0.90 -18.13 14.29
N VAL A 238 0.67 -19.21 15.05
CA VAL A 238 0.07 -20.46 14.53
C VAL A 238 -1.35 -20.23 13.99
N GLU A 239 -2.16 -19.40 14.64
CA GLU A 239 -3.51 -19.05 14.17
C GLU A 239 -3.47 -18.24 12.86
N ARG A 240 -2.45 -17.40 12.65
CA ARG A 240 -2.22 -16.73 11.36
C ARG A 240 -1.79 -17.72 10.29
N ASP A 241 -0.83 -18.58 10.59
CA ASP A 241 -0.37 -19.62 9.67
C ASP A 241 -1.51 -20.58 9.29
N HIS A 242 -2.43 -20.89 10.22
CA HIS A 242 -3.61 -21.70 9.93
C HIS A 242 -4.61 -20.97 9.04
N LYS A 243 -4.85 -19.67 9.25
CA LYS A 243 -5.69 -18.85 8.36
C LYS A 243 -5.10 -18.69 6.97
N ASP A 244 -3.77 -18.65 6.84
CA ASP A 244 -3.07 -18.58 5.57
C ASP A 244 -3.09 -19.94 4.83
N ASN A 245 -3.21 -21.06 5.56
CA ASN A 245 -3.33 -22.42 5.00
C ASN A 245 -4.79 -22.87 4.75
N GLU A 246 -5.78 -22.31 5.46
CA GLU A 246 -7.23 -22.50 5.22
C GLU A 246 -7.80 -21.41 4.28
N VAL A 247 -6.98 -20.82 3.42
CA VAL A 247 -7.49 -20.16 2.21
C VAL A 247 -7.80 -21.27 1.21
N ASP A 248 -9.02 -21.81 1.32
CA ASP A 248 -9.66 -22.66 0.31
C ASP A 248 -9.50 -22.01 -1.09
N PRO A 249 -9.32 -22.81 -2.15
CA PRO A 249 -8.69 -22.40 -3.39
C PRO A 249 -9.54 -21.37 -4.12
N CYS A 250 -8.82 -20.48 -4.83
CA CYS A 250 -9.34 -19.52 -5.81
C CYS A 250 -10.75 -19.85 -6.32
N PRO A 251 -11.75 -18.94 -6.21
CA PRO A 251 -12.96 -19.05 -6.99
C PRO A 251 -12.62 -18.68 -8.44
N GLU A 252 -12.03 -19.63 -9.15
CA GLU A 252 -12.06 -19.75 -10.60
C GLU A 252 -13.52 -19.97 -11.02
N ASN A 253 -14.39 -18.94 -10.94
CA ASN A 253 -15.75 -18.95 -11.53
C ASN A 253 -16.53 -17.62 -11.42
N VAL A 254 -15.89 -16.46 -11.54
CA VAL A 254 -16.66 -15.21 -11.77
C VAL A 254 -17.18 -15.12 -13.21
N LEU A 255 -16.70 -15.98 -14.13
CA LEU A 255 -17.11 -15.99 -15.54
C LEU A 255 -18.34 -16.85 -15.88
N TYR A 256 -18.88 -17.65 -14.94
CA TYR A 256 -19.98 -18.59 -15.24
C TYR A 256 -21.37 -18.17 -14.72
N LYS A 257 -21.56 -16.92 -14.30
CA LYS A 257 -22.87 -16.38 -13.86
C LYS A 257 -23.51 -15.35 -14.79
N MET A 258 -22.99 -15.16 -16.01
CA MET A 258 -23.69 -14.39 -17.05
C MET A 258 -24.41 -15.25 -18.12
N SER A 259 -24.51 -16.59 -17.94
CA SER A 259 -25.14 -17.47 -18.95
C SER A 259 -26.55 -17.98 -18.58
N LYS A 260 -27.30 -17.28 -17.72
CA LYS A 260 -28.71 -17.65 -17.47
C LYS A 260 -29.55 -16.47 -16.99
N VAL A 261 -29.69 -15.48 -17.87
CA VAL A 261 -30.89 -14.64 -17.90
C VAL A 261 -31.76 -15.16 -19.04
N PRO A 262 -32.99 -15.65 -18.78
CA PRO A 262 -33.87 -16.15 -19.82
C PRO A 262 -34.30 -14.98 -20.73
N CYS A 263 -34.12 -15.18 -22.03
CA CYS A 263 -34.63 -14.29 -23.05
C CYS A 263 -36.16 -14.28 -22.99
N CYS A 264 -36.74 -13.19 -22.49
CA CYS A 264 -38.14 -12.87 -22.76
C CYS A 264 -38.23 -12.28 -24.18
N THR A 265 -38.20 -13.12 -25.21
CA THR A 265 -38.77 -12.73 -26.50
C THR A 265 -40.28 -12.87 -26.42
N CYS A 266 -40.94 -11.75 -26.63
CA CYS A 266 -42.37 -11.65 -26.84
C CYS A 266 -42.84 -12.63 -27.91
N SER A 267 -43.94 -13.31 -27.60
CA SER A 267 -44.87 -13.79 -28.60
C SER A 267 -45.32 -12.60 -29.45
N LEU A 268 -45.34 -12.73 -30.78
CA LEU A 268 -46.43 -12.24 -31.60
C LEU A 268 -46.45 -13.01 -32.92
N SER A 269 -47.66 -13.39 -33.31
CA SER A 269 -48.05 -14.03 -34.57
C SER A 269 -47.65 -13.25 -35.81
#